data_AF-A0A9D7RR81-F1
#
_entry.id   AF-A0A9D7RR81-F1
#
_cell.length_a   1.000
_cell.length_b   1.000
_cell.length_c   1.000
_cell.angle_alpha   90.00
_cell.angle_beta   90.00
_cell.angle_gamma   90.00
#
_symmetry.space_group_name_H-M   'P 1'
#
loop_
_entity.id
_entity.type
_entity.pdbx_description
1 polymer ?
#
loop_
_entity_poly.entity_id
_entity_poly.type
_entity_poly.pdbx_seq_one_letter_code
_entity_poly.pdbx_strand_id
1 'polypeptide(L)' 'MRIPRDLTGKELINALSKLGYEVTRQSGSHIRLTTSRNGTHHVTIPDHRPIKVGTLASILADIATHHQVTRDELLSQLF' A
#
# COMPACT_ATOMS: atom_id res chain seq x y z
N MET A 1 -13.78 -6.31 -5.35
CA MET A 1 -12.79 -6.41 -6.44
C MET A 1 -11.78 -7.53 -6.15
N ARG A 2 -11.13 -8.11 -7.18
CA ARG A 2 -10.02 -9.06 -6.97
C ARG A 2 -8.70 -8.31 -6.83
N ILE A 3 -7.82 -8.80 -5.96
CA ILE A 3 -6.46 -8.24 -5.79
C ILE A 3 -5.65 -8.50 -7.08
N PRO A 4 -4.99 -7.49 -7.68
CA PRO A 4 -4.08 -7.69 -8.81
C PRO A 4 -2.92 -8.60 -8.40
N ARG A 5 -2.60 -9.61 -9.23
CA ARG A 5 -1.60 -10.64 -8.89
C ARG A 5 -0.19 -10.32 -9.37
N ASP A 6 -0.07 -9.32 -10.23
CA ASP A 6 1.12 -8.88 -10.93
C ASP A 6 1.62 -7.50 -10.46
N LEU A 7 0.96 -6.90 -9.45
CA LEU A 7 1.31 -5.59 -8.92
C LEU A 7 2.73 -5.58 -8.33
N THR A 8 3.55 -4.64 -8.81
CA THR A 8 4.90 -4.39 -8.31
C THR A 8 4.90 -3.47 -7.09
N GLY A 9 6.00 -3.50 -6.33
CA GLY A 9 6.25 -2.55 -5.23
C GLY A 9 6.06 -1.10 -5.64
N LYS A 10 6.62 -0.72 -6.78
CA LYS A 10 6.59 0.66 -7.29
C LYS A 10 5.19 1.10 -7.73
N GLU A 11 4.44 0.22 -8.38
CA GLU A 11 3.05 0.52 -8.74
C GLU A 11 2.17 0.71 -7.51
N LEU A 12 2.36 -0.12 -6.49
CA LEU A 12 1.64 0.04 -5.21
C LEU A 12 2.02 1.37 -4.52
N ILE A 13 3.31 1.70 -4.44
CA ILE A 13 3.77 2.98 -3.87
C ILE A 13 3.13 4.16 -4.61
N ASN A 14 3.15 4.14 -5.94
CA ASN A 14 2.54 5.19 -6.76
C ASN A 14 1.04 5.30 -6.51
N ALA A 15 0.32 4.17 -6.43
CA ALA A 15 -1.11 4.17 -6.15
C ALA A 15 -1.43 4.77 -4.77
N LEU A 16 -0.62 4.42 -3.75
CA LEU A 16 -0.81 4.90 -2.37
C LEU A 16 -0.57 6.41 -2.19
N SER A 17 0.11 7.07 -3.13
CA SER A 17 0.21 8.54 -3.13
C SER A 17 -1.16 9.23 -3.16
N LYS A 18 -2.19 8.61 -3.76
CA LYS A 18 -3.58 9.09 -3.76
C LYS A 18 -4.16 9.24 -2.34
N LEU A 19 -3.65 8.43 -1.40
CA LEU A 19 -4.02 8.43 0.01
C LEU A 19 -3.03 9.23 0.88
N GLY A 20 -2.15 10.02 0.27
CA GLY A 20 -1.19 10.87 0.96
C GLY A 20 -0.01 10.11 1.58
N TYR A 21 0.25 8.88 1.13
CA TYR A 21 1.46 8.17 1.53
C TYR A 21 2.67 8.68 0.77
N GLU A 22 3.72 9.02 1.51
CA GLU A 22 4.99 9.50 0.99
C GLU A 22 6.14 8.61 1.47
N VAL A 23 7.16 8.43 0.62
CA VAL A 23 8.37 7.68 0.98
C VAL A 23 9.12 8.44 2.07
N THR A 24 9.33 7.80 3.22
CA THR A 24 10.04 8.41 4.36
C THR A 24 11.36 7.72 4.70
N ARG A 25 11.52 6.45 4.31
CA ARG A 25 12.77 5.70 4.52
C ARG A 25 12.87 4.54 3.56
N GLN A 26 14.09 4.16 3.21
CA GLN A 26 14.36 2.90 2.53
C GLN A 26 15.52 2.16 3.20
N SER A 27 15.40 0.83 3.32
CA SER A 27 16.45 -0.06 3.80
C SER A 27 16.49 -1.30 2.92
N GLY A 28 17.51 -1.41 2.06
CA GLY A 28 17.55 -2.42 1.02
C GLY A 28 16.33 -2.32 0.11
N SER A 29 15.63 -3.44 -0.11
CA SER A 29 14.40 -3.49 -0.89
C SER A 29 13.14 -3.04 -0.14
N HIS A 30 13.21 -2.71 1.15
CA HIS A 30 12.03 -2.33 1.93
C HIS A 30 11.89 -0.81 1.99
N ILE A 31 10.76 -0.29 1.52
CA ILE A 31 10.47 1.14 1.42
C ILE A 31 9.34 1.47 2.41
N ARG A 32 9.60 2.35 3.37
CA ARG A 32 8.59 2.83 4.32
C ARG A 32 7.88 4.04 3.76
N LEU A 33 6.56 3.94 3.67
CA LEU A 33 5.66 5.04 3.39
C LEU A 33 5.01 5.55 4.67
N THR A 34 4.74 6.85 4.73
CA THR A 34 4.00 7.49 5.82
C THR A 34 2.89 8.35 5.25
N THR A 35 1.71 8.30 5.85
CA THR A 35 0.64 9.30 5.65
C THR A 35 0.32 9.96 6.98
N SER A 36 -0.11 11.22 6.94
CA SER A 36 -0.71 11.93 8.08
C SER A 36 -2.24 12.05 7.95
N ARG A 37 -2.81 11.57 6.83
CA ARG A 37 -4.26 11.57 6.62
C ARG A 37 -4.93 10.56 7.56
N ASN A 38 -5.97 11.02 8.24
CA ASN A 38 -6.69 10.25 9.28
C ASN A 38 -5.77 9.80 10.43
N GLY A 39 -4.73 10.58 10.73
CA GLY A 39 -3.69 10.24 11.70
C GLY A 39 -2.43 9.70 11.03
N THR A 40 -1.34 9.64 11.80
CA THR A 40 -0.06 9.12 11.30
C THR A 40 -0.12 7.62 11.14
N HIS A 41 0.16 7.13 9.93
CA HIS A 41 0.24 5.72 9.63
C HIS A 41 1.46 5.39 8.79
N HIS A 42 2.07 4.23 9.07
CA HIS A 42 3.28 3.78 8.42
C HIS A 42 3.07 2.40 7.82
N VAL A 43 3.45 2.24 6.56
CA VAL A 43 3.42 0.95 5.88
C VAL A 43 4.75 0.68 5.20
N THR A 44 5.20 -0.58 5.20
CA THR A 44 6.44 -0.97 4.52
C THR A 44 6.11 -1.79 3.29
N ILE A 45 6.58 -1.32 2.13
CA ILE A 45 6.38 -1.94 0.83
C ILE A 45 7.69 -2.56 0.35
N PRO A 46 7.73 -3.87 0.03
CA PRO A 46 8.89 -4.46 -0.63
C PRO A 46 8.94 -4.05 -2.11
N ASP A 47 10.10 -3.61 -2.60
CA ASP A 47 10.38 -3.33 -4.02
C ASP A 47 10.59 -4.63 -4.80
N HIS A 48 9.54 -5.46 -4.86
CA HIS A 48 9.51 -6.73 -5.58
C HIS A 48 8.60 -6.64 -6.82
N ARG A 49 8.83 -7.52 -7.79
CA ARG A 49 8.06 -7.62 -9.04
C ARG A 49 7.71 -9.07 -9.35
N PRO A 50 6.48 -9.55 -9.05
CA PRO A 50 5.41 -8.86 -8.31
C PRO A 50 5.59 -8.97 -6.79
N ILE A 51 4.79 -8.20 -6.05
CA ILE A 51 4.57 -8.47 -4.61
C ILE A 51 3.80 -9.78 -4.49
N LYS A 52 4.23 -10.67 -3.60
CA LYS A 52 3.48 -11.91 -3.31
C LYS A 52 2.06 -11.56 -2.84
N VAL A 53 1.05 -12.25 -3.38
CA VAL A 53 -0.37 -11.96 -3.11
C VAL A 53 -0.70 -11.92 -1.61
N GLY A 54 -0.11 -12.81 -0.80
CA GLY A 54 -0.29 -12.79 0.66
C GLY A 54 0.23 -11.50 1.30
N THR A 55 1.43 -11.06 0.92
CA THR A 55 2.01 -9.79 1.38
C THR A 55 1.17 -8.59 0.94
N LEU A 56 0.74 -8.58 -0.33
CA LEU A 56 -0.13 -7.52 -0.84
C LEU A 56 -1.46 -7.48 -0.09
N ALA A 57 -2.07 -8.63 0.19
CA ALA A 57 -3.33 -8.71 0.95
C ALA A 57 -3.17 -8.16 2.38
N SER A 58 -2.08 -8.49 3.07
CA SER A 58 -1.80 -7.95 4.41
C SER A 58 -1.60 -6.43 4.39
N ILE A 59 -0.84 -5.92 3.42
CA ILE A 59 -0.62 -4.47 3.26
C ILE A 59 -1.94 -3.74 3.01
N LEU A 60 -2.78 -4.25 2.10
CA LEU A 60 -4.07 -3.63 1.79
C LEU A 60 -5.04 -3.69 2.98
N ALA A 61 -5.02 -4.76 3.77
CA ALA A 61 -5.87 -4.89 4.95
C ALA A 61 -5.49 -3.87 6.05
N ASP A 62 -4.20 -3.67 6.27
CA ASP A 62 -3.66 -2.68 7.20
C ASP A 62 -4.09 -1.26 6.80
N ILE A 63 -3.89 -0.91 5.52
CA ILE A 63 -4.27 0.40 4.97
C ILE A 63 -5.79 0.62 5.02
N ALA A 64 -6.59 -0.40 4.67
CA ALA A 64 -8.05 -0.33 4.74
C ALA A 64 -8.54 -0.07 6.18
N THR A 65 -7.90 -0.72 7.15
CA THR A 65 -8.19 -0.53 8.58
C THR A 65 -7.89 0.90 9.02
N HIS A 66 -6.71 1.43 8.66
CA HIS A 66 -6.33 2.81 8.99
C HIS A 66 -7.31 3.85 8.40
N HIS A 67 -7.70 3.67 7.14
CA HIS A 67 -8.62 4.60 6.48
C HIS A 67 -10.10 4.34 6.78
N GLN A 68 -10.42 3.30 7.57
CA GLN A 68 -11.79 2.88 7.91
C GLN A 68 -12.67 2.64 6.68
N VAL A 69 -12.08 2.06 5.64
CA VAL A 69 -12.77 1.69 4.40
C VAL A 69 -12.73 0.18 4.22
N THR A 70 -13.65 -0.35 3.43
CA THR A 70 -13.57 -1.74 3.01
C THR A 70 -12.42 -1.93 2.03
N ARG A 71 -11.93 -3.18 1.90
CA ARG A 71 -10.89 -3.51 0.92
C ARG A 71 -11.31 -3.21 -0.52
N ASP A 72 -12.60 -3.36 -0.83
CA ASP A 72 -13.13 -3.14 -2.17
C ASP A 72 -13.20 -1.64 -2.52
N GLU A 73 -13.57 -0.80 -1.56
CA GLU A 73 -13.50 0.66 -1.71
C GLU A 73 -12.05 1.12 -1.85
N LEU A 74 -11.13 0.59 -1.05
CA LEU A 74 -9.71 0.88 -1.15
C LEU A 74 -9.17 0.54 -2.55
N LEU A 75 -9.48 -0.67 -3.06
CA LEU A 75 -9.03 -1.07 -4.39
C LEU A 75 -9.56 -0.13 -5.48
N SER A 76 -10.82 0.28 -5.40
CA SER A 76 -11.45 1.20 -6.36
C SER A 76 -10.86 2.61 -6.33
N GLN A 77 -10.31 3.05 -5.20
CA GLN A 77 -9.61 4.33 -5.10
C GLN A 77 -8.19 4.25 -5.69
N LEU A 78 -7.53 3.11 -5.50
CA LEU A 78 -6.16 2.89 -5.93
C LEU A 78 -6.04 2.57 -7.43
N PHE A 79 -6.98 1.81 -7.99
CA PHE A 79 -6.95 1.30 -9.37
C PHE A 79 -8.31 1.48 -10.07
#